data_AF-A0A1D2ADQ0-F1
#
_entry.id   AF-A0A1D2ADQ0-F1
#
_cell.length_a   1.000
_cell.length_b   1.000
_cell.length_c   1.000
_cell.angle_alpha   90.00
_cell.angle_beta   90.00
_cell.angle_gamma   90.00
#
_symmetry.space_group_name_H-M   'P 1'
#
loop_
_entity.id
_entity.type
_entity.pdbx_description
1 polymer ?
#
loop_
_entity_poly.entity_id
_entity_poly.type
_entity_poly.pdbx_seq_one_letter_code
_entity_poly.pdbx_strand_id
1 'polypeptide(L)'
;APAPPSSFFTCQTCETLADTYLLFGRSLHNSPLAALAYEPSAAAVARFWRGCEDLIRCLEATGPEPTGDALPPPAGTVSPGRVRRLLLRASQLVVFGSVAAAPLLAAGVLSHWGCAPPGLGLDDLARELTRLLRAGDSGALPAAFLAAMQAAWERAGEAEPPAPGDLEEGEEPRDACLRDFNALAHRFAQKYSGFSASAAATAHVVKGGVTWALQGAPHRIDFLMGVAHFVTKLPPDTASQVLAFVQATAEREWPRPQMGSPEAELYLDFLQLLEERVHKGGIKPALKKGKEALQVGTSAKGVRSERRITFGKGADEDDGDLIPSGTMRQLTLDSQGGSEEPRLEASSDEDMLGASAIDEEAEEDVAGVEQEEEEPPRARRTRQYR
;
A
#
# COMPACT_ATOMS: atom_id res chain seq x y z
N ALA A 1 5.04 -13.09 25.76
CA ALA A 1 5.94 -14.26 25.93
C ALA A 1 7.20 -14.03 25.10
N PRO A 2 8.35 -14.70 25.32
CA PRO A 2 9.44 -14.65 24.34
C PRO A 2 8.94 -15.19 23.00
N ALA A 3 9.24 -14.50 21.90
CA ALA A 3 8.94 -15.01 20.56
C ALA A 3 9.63 -16.37 20.39
N PRO A 4 8.96 -17.40 19.83
CA PRO A 4 9.57 -18.71 19.67
C PRO A 4 10.78 -18.60 18.73
N PRO A 5 11.84 -19.42 18.91
CA PRO A 5 13.08 -19.29 18.14
C PRO A 5 12.87 -19.41 16.63
N SER A 6 11.82 -20.10 16.20
CA SER A 6 11.35 -20.12 14.81
C SER A 6 11.13 -18.72 14.21
N SER A 7 10.56 -17.77 14.95
CA SER A 7 10.28 -16.42 14.45
C SER A 7 11.55 -15.66 14.07
N PHE A 8 12.66 -15.86 14.78
CA PHE A 8 13.96 -15.28 14.40
C PHE A 8 14.47 -15.84 13.07
N PHE A 9 14.46 -17.17 12.94
CA PHE A 9 14.88 -17.86 11.72
C PHE A 9 13.99 -17.52 10.53
N THR A 10 12.67 -17.40 10.72
CA THR A 10 11.74 -16.88 9.69
C THR A 10 12.12 -15.47 9.28
N CYS A 11 12.40 -14.57 10.24
CA CYS A 11 12.80 -13.18 9.95
C CYS A 11 14.09 -13.11 9.13
N GLN A 12 15.14 -13.83 9.54
CA GLN A 12 16.40 -13.88 8.80
C GLN A 12 16.25 -14.53 7.41
N THR A 13 15.49 -15.62 7.32
CA THR A 13 15.21 -16.30 6.03
C THR A 13 14.46 -15.36 5.08
N CYS A 14 13.47 -14.62 5.56
CA CYS A 14 12.73 -13.66 4.74
C CYS A 14 13.60 -12.45 4.33
N GLU A 15 14.44 -11.92 5.21
CA GLU A 15 15.43 -10.87 4.85
C GLU A 15 16.37 -11.38 3.72
N THR A 16 16.95 -12.58 3.86
CA THR A 16 17.83 -13.18 2.84
C THR A 16 17.10 -13.46 1.52
N LEU A 17 15.87 -13.97 1.55
CA LEU A 17 15.07 -14.20 0.35
C LEU A 17 14.72 -12.89 -0.36
N ALA A 18 14.35 -11.84 0.39
CA ALA A 18 14.01 -10.54 -0.19
C ALA A 18 15.20 -9.90 -0.90
N ASP A 19 16.38 -9.91 -0.26
CA ASP A 19 17.61 -9.40 -0.88
C ASP A 19 18.03 -10.26 -2.09
N THR A 20 17.89 -11.59 -2.02
CA THR A 20 18.11 -12.51 -3.16
C THR A 20 17.20 -12.17 -4.34
N TYR A 21 15.90 -11.97 -4.09
CA TYR A 21 14.92 -11.66 -5.13
C TYR A 21 15.11 -10.24 -5.71
N LEU A 22 15.67 -9.29 -4.95
CA LEU A 22 16.02 -7.95 -5.43
C LEU A 22 17.30 -7.95 -6.28
N LEU A 23 18.34 -8.64 -5.82
CA LEU A 23 19.66 -8.67 -6.48
C LEU A 23 19.66 -9.51 -7.75
N PHE A 24 19.07 -10.70 -7.70
CA PHE A 24 19.08 -11.67 -8.80
C PHE A 24 17.78 -11.71 -9.60
N GLY A 25 16.81 -10.86 -9.28
CA GLY A 25 15.49 -10.84 -9.93
C GLY A 25 15.50 -10.37 -11.39
N ARG A 26 14.30 -10.09 -11.90
CA ARG A 26 14.03 -9.86 -13.33
C ARG A 26 14.85 -8.74 -14.00
N SER A 27 15.46 -7.84 -13.22
CA SER A 27 16.42 -6.83 -13.67
C SER A 27 17.66 -7.44 -14.36
N LEU A 28 18.13 -8.61 -13.94
CA LEU A 28 19.33 -9.24 -14.50
C LEU A 28 19.11 -9.91 -15.86
N HIS A 29 17.88 -10.30 -16.24
CA HIS A 29 17.62 -11.07 -17.48
C HIS A 29 18.10 -10.36 -18.76
N ASN A 30 18.16 -9.03 -18.77
CA ASN A 30 18.61 -8.22 -19.91
C ASN A 30 20.05 -7.67 -19.73
N SER A 31 20.82 -8.25 -18.80
CA SER A 31 22.18 -7.81 -18.45
C SER A 31 23.24 -8.83 -18.87
N PRO A 32 24.54 -8.48 -18.88
CA PRO A 32 25.64 -9.44 -19.01
C PRO A 32 25.65 -10.54 -17.92
N LEU A 33 24.94 -10.32 -16.80
CA LEU A 33 24.80 -11.25 -15.69
C LEU A 33 23.51 -12.08 -15.77
N ALA A 34 22.85 -12.17 -16.94
CA ALA A 34 21.60 -12.92 -17.11
C ALA A 34 21.70 -14.41 -16.72
N ALA A 35 22.89 -15.01 -16.74
CA ALA A 35 23.13 -16.37 -16.25
C ALA A 35 22.98 -16.52 -14.71
N LEU A 36 23.03 -15.42 -13.95
CA LEU A 36 22.76 -15.36 -12.52
C LEU A 36 21.31 -14.98 -12.20
N ALA A 37 20.48 -14.72 -13.22
CA ALA A 37 19.11 -14.25 -13.01
C ALA A 37 18.19 -15.38 -12.52
N TYR A 38 17.49 -15.13 -11.42
CA TYR A 38 16.62 -16.06 -10.74
C TYR A 38 15.19 -15.49 -10.63
N GLU A 39 14.24 -16.16 -11.28
CA GLU A 39 12.81 -15.85 -11.15
C GLU A 39 12.16 -16.79 -10.11
N PRO A 40 11.79 -16.30 -8.90
CA PRO A 40 11.07 -17.12 -7.93
C PRO A 40 9.67 -17.45 -8.44
N SER A 41 9.29 -18.72 -8.33
CA SER A 41 7.93 -19.15 -8.66
C SER A 41 6.89 -18.45 -7.78
N ALA A 42 5.65 -18.32 -8.26
CA ALA A 42 4.56 -17.70 -7.48
C ALA A 42 4.36 -18.40 -6.11
N ALA A 43 4.59 -19.71 -6.03
CA ALA A 43 4.56 -20.46 -4.77
C ALA A 43 5.75 -20.20 -3.84
N ALA A 44 6.89 -19.72 -4.34
CA ALA A 44 8.00 -19.24 -3.51
C ALA A 44 7.68 -17.83 -2.97
N VAL A 45 7.19 -16.92 -3.83
CA VAL A 45 6.77 -15.57 -3.43
C VAL A 45 5.61 -15.60 -2.42
N ALA A 46 4.65 -16.51 -2.58
CA ALA A 46 3.56 -16.70 -1.60
C ALA A 46 4.04 -17.22 -0.24
N ARG A 47 5.04 -18.12 -0.20
CA ARG A 47 5.66 -18.57 1.07
C ARG A 47 6.45 -17.44 1.74
N PHE A 48 7.19 -16.66 0.95
CA PHE A 48 7.86 -15.45 1.43
C PHE A 48 6.88 -14.45 2.04
N TRP A 49 5.75 -14.19 1.37
CA TRP A 49 4.71 -13.31 1.92
C TRP A 49 4.10 -13.86 3.21
N ARG A 50 3.76 -15.15 3.26
CA ARG A 50 3.27 -15.78 4.50
C ARG A 50 4.25 -15.64 5.66
N GLY A 51 5.55 -15.78 5.41
CA GLY A 51 6.59 -15.52 6.40
C GLY A 51 6.62 -14.06 6.88
N CYS A 52 6.24 -13.09 6.03
CA CYS A 52 6.04 -11.70 6.45
C CYS A 52 4.79 -11.54 7.34
N GLU A 53 3.67 -12.17 6.99
CA GLU A 53 2.43 -12.16 7.80
C GLU A 53 2.62 -12.84 9.16
N ASP A 54 3.36 -13.96 9.20
CA ASP A 54 3.70 -14.67 10.44
C ASP A 54 4.49 -13.76 11.39
N LEU A 55 5.37 -12.91 10.86
CA LEU A 55 6.14 -11.94 11.63
C LEU A 55 5.31 -10.72 12.08
N ILE A 56 4.32 -10.29 11.29
CA ILE A 56 3.33 -9.29 11.71
C ILE A 56 2.50 -9.85 12.88
N ARG A 57 1.95 -11.05 12.74
CA ARG A 57 1.18 -11.75 13.78
C ARG A 57 2.00 -12.03 15.05
N CYS A 58 3.30 -12.27 14.93
CA CYS A 58 4.20 -12.35 16.10
C CYS A 58 4.30 -11.02 16.87
N LEU A 59 4.30 -9.87 16.19
CA LEU A 59 4.33 -8.56 16.84
C LEU A 59 2.97 -8.23 17.47
N GLU A 60 1.87 -8.50 16.78
CA GLU A 60 0.50 -8.37 17.30
C GLU A 60 0.34 -9.14 18.63
N ALA A 61 0.75 -10.41 18.66
CA ALA A 61 0.70 -11.26 19.86
C ALA A 61 1.73 -10.93 20.95
N THR A 62 2.71 -10.06 20.69
CA THR A 62 3.68 -9.62 21.70
C THR A 62 3.21 -8.38 22.46
N GLY A 63 2.27 -7.61 21.90
CA GLY A 63 1.73 -6.38 22.49
C GLY A 63 2.64 -5.16 22.32
N PRO A 64 2.26 -3.99 22.86
CA PRO A 64 3.11 -2.81 22.85
C PRO A 64 4.37 -3.03 23.71
N GLU A 65 5.51 -2.56 23.22
CA GLU A 65 6.80 -2.60 23.94
C GLU A 65 6.65 -1.93 25.34
N PRO A 66 7.14 -2.55 26.42
CA PRO A 66 6.97 -2.04 27.78
C PRO A 66 7.72 -0.72 27.99
N THR A 67 6.97 0.38 28.14
CA THR A 67 7.52 1.73 28.34
C THR A 67 8.14 1.88 29.73
N GLY A 68 9.47 1.81 29.82
CA GLY A 68 10.27 2.02 31.03
C GLY A 68 11.69 1.47 30.88
N ASP A 69 12.42 1.31 31.99
CA ASP A 69 13.72 0.62 32.05
C ASP A 69 13.57 -0.91 31.91
N ALA A 70 12.83 -1.35 30.89
CA ALA A 70 12.75 -2.76 30.53
C ALA A 70 14.11 -3.25 30.01
N LEU A 71 14.52 -4.43 30.47
CA LEU A 71 15.73 -5.09 29.96
C LEU A 71 15.65 -5.19 28.42
N PRO A 72 16.68 -4.80 27.66
CA PRO A 72 16.63 -4.86 26.20
C PRO A 72 16.23 -6.25 25.72
N PRO A 73 15.31 -6.36 24.74
CA PRO A 73 14.66 -7.61 24.42
C PRO A 73 15.69 -8.65 23.95
N PRO A 74 15.58 -9.92 24.40
CA PRO A 74 16.66 -10.87 24.32
C PRO A 74 17.11 -11.14 22.87
N ALA A 75 18.43 -11.25 22.67
CA ALA A 75 19.02 -11.50 21.36
C ALA A 75 18.37 -12.70 20.66
N GLY A 76 17.60 -12.42 19.60
CA GLY A 76 16.68 -13.38 18.99
C GLY A 76 15.24 -12.85 18.83
N THR A 77 14.83 -11.77 19.50
CA THR A 77 13.49 -11.20 19.31
C THR A 77 13.32 -10.57 17.93
N VAL A 78 12.12 -10.75 17.36
CA VAL A 78 11.65 -10.03 16.18
C VAL A 78 11.23 -8.63 16.61
N SER A 79 11.94 -7.59 16.15
CA SER A 79 11.57 -6.20 16.45
C SER A 79 10.77 -5.55 15.31
N PRO A 80 9.89 -4.57 15.59
CA PRO A 80 9.17 -3.82 14.57
C PRO A 80 10.09 -3.22 13.49
N GLY A 81 11.31 -2.82 13.87
CA GLY A 81 12.31 -2.31 12.94
C GLY A 81 12.81 -3.33 11.89
N ARG A 82 12.85 -4.64 12.20
CA ARG A 82 13.16 -5.68 11.21
C ARG A 82 11.98 -5.92 10.28
N VAL A 83 10.78 -6.10 10.84
CA VAL A 83 9.56 -6.35 10.04
C VAL A 83 9.26 -5.17 9.11
N ARG A 84 9.44 -3.92 9.56
CA ARG A 84 9.35 -2.73 8.72
C ARG A 84 10.35 -2.75 7.54
N ARG A 85 11.60 -3.17 7.75
CA ARG A 85 12.56 -3.33 6.65
C ARG A 85 12.13 -4.42 5.68
N LEU A 86 11.62 -5.54 6.19
CA LEU A 86 11.13 -6.65 5.36
C LEU A 86 9.94 -6.23 4.48
N LEU A 87 8.96 -5.50 5.04
CA LEU A 87 7.83 -4.96 4.28
C LEU A 87 8.27 -3.89 3.27
N LEU A 88 9.29 -3.08 3.59
CA LEU A 88 9.92 -2.18 2.62
C LEU A 88 10.59 -2.96 1.48
N ARG A 89 11.30 -4.08 1.76
CA ARG A 89 11.84 -4.94 0.69
C ARG A 89 10.75 -5.59 -0.15
N ALA A 90 9.67 -6.08 0.46
CA ALA A 90 8.51 -6.60 -0.27
C ALA A 90 7.90 -5.53 -1.20
N SER A 91 7.84 -4.28 -0.74
CA SER A 91 7.39 -3.15 -1.56
C SER A 91 8.38 -2.79 -2.68
N GLN A 92 9.69 -2.91 -2.44
CA GLN A 92 10.72 -2.75 -3.48
C GLN A 92 10.61 -3.83 -4.57
N LEU A 93 10.35 -5.09 -4.20
CA LEU A 93 10.10 -6.19 -5.16
C LEU A 93 8.90 -5.91 -6.08
N VAL A 94 7.87 -5.22 -5.58
CA VAL A 94 6.74 -4.74 -6.38
C VAL A 94 7.17 -3.62 -7.32
N VAL A 95 7.74 -2.55 -6.77
CA VAL A 95 8.02 -1.29 -7.50
C VAL A 95 9.07 -1.48 -8.59
N PHE A 96 10.09 -2.32 -8.36
CA PHE A 96 11.11 -2.63 -9.37
C PHE A 96 10.71 -3.79 -10.30
N GLY A 97 9.53 -4.39 -10.11
CA GLY A 97 9.07 -5.53 -10.91
C GLY A 97 10.00 -6.74 -10.84
N SER A 98 10.72 -6.92 -9.72
CA SER A 98 11.79 -7.92 -9.57
C SER A 98 11.30 -9.37 -9.67
N VAL A 99 10.01 -9.62 -9.43
CA VAL A 99 9.38 -10.95 -9.43
C VAL A 99 8.04 -10.90 -10.18
N ALA A 100 7.73 -11.94 -10.98
CA ALA A 100 6.45 -11.99 -11.72
C ALA A 100 5.20 -11.93 -10.81
N ALA A 101 5.30 -12.47 -9.59
CA ALA A 101 4.21 -12.44 -8.60
C ALA A 101 4.13 -11.12 -7.78
N ALA A 102 4.69 -10.02 -8.30
CA ALA A 102 4.58 -8.69 -7.68
C ALA A 102 3.15 -8.28 -7.28
N PRO A 103 2.06 -8.58 -8.04
CA PRO A 103 0.70 -8.26 -7.61
C PRO A 103 0.29 -8.91 -6.28
N LEU A 104 0.82 -10.09 -5.94
CA LEU A 104 0.57 -10.75 -4.65
C LEU A 104 1.20 -9.97 -3.50
N LEU A 105 2.45 -9.51 -3.66
CA LEU A 105 3.13 -8.69 -2.66
C LEU A 105 2.49 -7.31 -2.52
N ALA A 106 2.01 -6.72 -3.62
CA ALA A 106 1.26 -5.47 -3.61
C ALA A 106 -0.05 -5.60 -2.81
N ALA A 107 -0.82 -6.67 -3.09
CA ALA A 107 -2.03 -6.99 -2.36
C ALA A 107 -1.77 -7.23 -0.88
N GLY A 108 -0.74 -8.04 -0.56
CA GLY A 108 -0.31 -8.35 0.79
C GLY A 108 0.00 -7.09 1.61
N VAL A 109 0.97 -6.28 1.18
CA VAL A 109 1.38 -5.06 1.89
C VAL A 109 0.22 -4.07 2.06
N LEU A 110 -0.61 -3.88 1.02
CA LEU A 110 -1.75 -2.98 1.10
C LEU A 110 -2.89 -3.52 1.98
N SER A 111 -3.07 -4.84 2.10
CA SER A 111 -4.15 -5.45 2.90
C SER A 111 -4.02 -5.22 4.41
N HIS A 112 -2.84 -4.84 4.89
CA HIS A 112 -2.57 -4.53 6.30
C HIS A 112 -2.60 -3.01 6.60
N TRP A 113 -2.93 -2.17 5.60
CA TRP A 113 -2.91 -0.71 5.76
C TRP A 113 -3.97 -0.23 6.76
N GLY A 114 -3.49 0.20 7.94
CA GLY A 114 -4.28 0.83 8.98
C GLY A 114 -4.95 -0.15 9.95
N CYS A 115 -4.43 -1.38 10.03
CA CYS A 115 -4.76 -2.38 11.05
C CYS A 115 -3.50 -3.05 11.67
N ALA A 116 -2.35 -3.02 10.99
CA ALA A 116 -1.09 -3.53 11.54
C ALA A 116 -0.58 -2.75 12.77
N PRO A 117 0.24 -3.38 13.65
CA PRO A 117 0.77 -2.77 14.87
C PRO A 117 1.40 -1.38 14.71
N PRO A 118 1.24 -0.50 15.74
CA PRO A 118 1.96 0.77 15.80
C PRO A 118 3.48 0.56 15.77
N GLY A 119 4.22 1.53 15.23
CA GLY A 119 5.68 1.44 15.06
C GLY A 119 6.16 0.73 13.79
N LEU A 120 5.32 -0.08 13.12
CA LEU A 120 5.66 -0.64 11.79
C LEU A 120 5.74 0.42 10.68
N GLY A 121 5.11 1.59 10.87
CA GLY A 121 5.10 2.69 9.88
C GLY A 121 4.49 2.28 8.54
N LEU A 122 3.59 1.30 8.54
CA LEU A 122 3.01 0.71 7.34
C LEU A 122 2.10 1.68 6.59
N ASP A 123 1.50 2.63 7.29
CA ASP A 123 0.69 3.70 6.70
C ASP A 123 1.43 4.51 5.64
N ASP A 124 2.65 4.95 5.93
CA ASP A 124 3.48 5.72 4.99
C ASP A 124 3.94 4.83 3.83
N LEU A 125 4.30 3.58 4.13
CA LEU A 125 4.70 2.60 3.13
C LEU A 125 3.56 2.26 2.16
N ALA A 126 2.33 2.10 2.65
CA ALA A 126 1.15 1.80 1.86
C ALA A 126 0.67 3.03 1.05
N ARG A 127 0.80 4.25 1.58
CA ARG A 127 0.62 5.50 0.83
C ARG A 127 1.62 5.61 -0.32
N GLU A 128 2.89 5.32 -0.07
CA GLU A 128 3.96 5.45 -1.06
C GLU A 128 3.87 4.34 -2.12
N LEU A 129 3.60 3.10 -1.73
CA LEU A 129 3.31 2.00 -2.65
C LEU A 129 2.09 2.31 -3.53
N THR A 130 1.02 2.88 -2.94
CA THR A 130 -0.15 3.39 -3.69
C THR A 130 0.23 4.49 -4.70
N ARG A 131 1.13 5.41 -4.32
CA ARG A 131 1.62 6.49 -5.19
C ARG A 131 2.45 5.94 -6.36
N LEU A 132 3.30 4.95 -6.10
CA LEU A 132 4.17 4.32 -7.10
C LEU A 132 3.38 3.42 -8.06
N LEU A 133 2.46 2.58 -7.55
CA LEU A 133 1.55 1.79 -8.38
C LEU A 133 0.67 2.67 -9.28
N ARG A 134 0.24 3.85 -8.79
CA ARG A 134 -0.50 4.85 -9.59
C ARG A 134 0.33 5.47 -10.72
N ALA A 135 1.64 5.57 -10.55
CA ALA A 135 2.56 6.15 -11.53
C ALA A 135 3.09 5.13 -12.56
N GLY A 136 2.91 3.83 -12.29
CA GLY A 136 3.17 2.73 -13.22
C GLY A 136 1.98 2.43 -14.11
N ASP A 137 1.61 1.16 -14.23
CA ASP A 137 0.43 0.75 -15.00
C ASP A 137 -0.88 1.18 -14.33
N SER A 138 -1.70 1.88 -15.09
CA SER A 138 -3.11 2.22 -14.81
C SER A 138 -3.98 1.06 -14.28
N GLY A 139 -3.70 -0.19 -14.67
CA GLY A 139 -4.40 -1.39 -14.20
C GLY A 139 -3.88 -1.94 -12.87
N ALA A 140 -2.62 -1.67 -12.52
CA ALA A 140 -1.96 -2.30 -11.37
C ALA A 140 -2.57 -1.86 -10.03
N LEU A 141 -2.89 -0.57 -9.86
CA LEU A 141 -3.48 -0.07 -8.61
C LEU A 141 -4.90 -0.63 -8.31
N PRO A 142 -5.90 -0.57 -9.22
CA PRO A 142 -7.22 -1.14 -8.93
C PRO A 142 -7.17 -2.66 -8.75
N ALA A 143 -6.32 -3.38 -9.47
CA ALA A 143 -6.11 -4.82 -9.25
C ALA A 143 -5.52 -5.10 -7.85
N ALA A 144 -4.49 -4.36 -7.45
CA ALA A 144 -3.87 -4.50 -6.13
C ALA A 144 -4.83 -4.15 -4.97
N PHE A 145 -5.68 -3.13 -5.12
CA PHE A 145 -6.72 -2.80 -4.14
C PHE A 145 -7.78 -3.90 -4.01
N LEU A 146 -8.26 -4.47 -5.13
CA LEU A 146 -9.23 -5.56 -5.10
C LEU A 146 -8.64 -6.81 -4.41
N ALA A 147 -7.42 -7.20 -4.78
CA ALA A 147 -6.75 -8.34 -4.16
C ALA A 147 -6.38 -8.08 -2.68
N ALA A 148 -6.03 -6.85 -2.31
CA ALA A 148 -5.80 -6.46 -0.91
C ALA A 148 -7.09 -6.52 -0.07
N MET A 149 -8.23 -6.12 -0.64
CA MET A 149 -9.55 -6.27 0.00
C MET A 149 -9.90 -7.74 0.19
N GLN A 150 -9.67 -8.59 -0.81
CA GLN A 150 -9.93 -10.04 -0.73
C GLN A 150 -9.09 -10.68 0.38
N ALA A 151 -7.78 -10.41 0.43
CA ALA A 151 -6.89 -10.90 1.48
C ALA A 151 -7.27 -10.39 2.89
N ALA A 152 -7.71 -9.13 3.01
CA ALA A 152 -8.19 -8.58 4.28
C ALA A 152 -9.50 -9.23 4.75
N TRP A 153 -10.44 -9.51 3.83
CA TRP A 153 -11.66 -10.24 4.15
C TRP A 153 -11.38 -11.70 4.53
N GLU A 154 -10.51 -12.39 3.80
CA GLU A 154 -10.16 -13.79 4.08
C GLU A 154 -9.49 -13.92 5.46
N ARG A 155 -8.59 -12.99 5.84
CA ARG A 155 -8.08 -12.92 7.22
C ARG A 155 -9.14 -12.58 8.27
N ALA A 156 -10.13 -11.73 7.95
CA ALA A 156 -11.23 -11.43 8.87
C ALA A 156 -12.13 -12.66 9.11
N GLY A 157 -12.27 -13.56 8.12
CA GLY A 157 -12.96 -14.84 8.27
C GLY A 157 -12.12 -15.94 8.95
N GLU A 158 -10.80 -15.80 9.01
CA GLU A 158 -9.88 -16.69 9.75
C GLU A 158 -9.58 -16.21 11.19
N ALA A 159 -9.99 -14.99 11.55
CA ALA A 159 -9.76 -14.43 12.88
C ALA A 159 -10.59 -15.12 13.97
N GLU A 160 -10.03 -15.28 15.17
CA GLU A 160 -10.82 -15.64 16.34
C GLU A 160 -11.77 -14.47 16.68
N PRO A 161 -13.05 -14.73 17.02
CA PRO A 161 -13.98 -13.67 17.36
C PRO A 161 -13.52 -12.95 18.64
N PRO A 162 -13.62 -11.62 18.71
CA PRO A 162 -13.21 -10.85 19.89
C PRO A 162 -14.00 -11.26 21.13
N ALA A 163 -13.42 -11.05 22.32
CA ALA A 163 -14.10 -11.42 23.55
C ALA A 163 -15.34 -10.52 23.76
N PRO A 164 -16.39 -10.98 24.48
CA PRO A 164 -17.60 -10.18 24.70
C PRO A 164 -17.41 -8.84 25.46
N GLY A 165 -16.20 -8.54 25.95
CA GLY A 165 -15.85 -7.24 26.53
C GLY A 165 -15.14 -6.28 25.58
N ASP A 166 -14.76 -6.73 24.37
CA ASP A 166 -14.07 -5.95 23.33
C ASP A 166 -15.01 -5.50 22.19
N LEU A 167 -16.29 -5.89 22.28
CA LEU A 167 -17.38 -5.50 21.36
C LEU A 167 -18.01 -4.16 21.77
N GLU A 168 -18.44 -3.37 20.79
CA GLU A 168 -19.29 -2.20 21.04
C GLU A 168 -20.74 -2.63 21.38
N GLU A 169 -21.52 -1.75 22.04
CA GLU A 169 -22.86 -2.10 22.52
C GLU A 169 -23.84 -2.38 21.36
N GLY A 170 -24.10 -3.67 21.12
CA GLY A 170 -24.94 -4.15 20.01
C GLY A 170 -24.16 -4.53 18.75
N GLU A 171 -22.83 -4.60 18.79
CA GLU A 171 -22.00 -5.09 17.69
C GLU A 171 -21.94 -6.63 17.69
N GLU A 172 -22.22 -7.24 16.53
CA GLU A 172 -22.05 -8.69 16.35
C GLU A 172 -20.56 -9.06 16.17
N PRO A 173 -20.09 -10.23 16.66
CA PRO A 173 -18.69 -10.63 16.53
C PRO A 173 -18.16 -10.63 15.09
N ARG A 174 -19.02 -10.90 14.09
CA ARG A 174 -18.65 -10.84 12.67
C ARG A 174 -18.38 -9.41 12.20
N ASP A 175 -19.17 -8.44 12.65
CA ASP A 175 -19.02 -7.05 12.25
C ASP A 175 -17.73 -6.45 12.84
N ALA A 176 -17.38 -6.84 14.07
CA ALA A 176 -16.10 -6.50 14.69
C ALA A 176 -14.90 -7.07 13.90
N CYS A 177 -14.95 -8.34 13.45
CA CYS A 177 -13.93 -8.91 12.57
C CYS A 177 -13.84 -8.20 11.21
N LEU A 178 -14.98 -7.76 10.65
CA LEU A 178 -15.05 -7.06 9.37
C LEU A 178 -14.71 -5.55 9.47
N ARG A 179 -14.62 -5.00 10.68
CA ARG A 179 -14.40 -3.56 10.95
C ARG A 179 -13.18 -3.02 10.22
N ASP A 180 -12.06 -3.74 10.27
CA ASP A 180 -10.80 -3.38 9.59
C ASP A 180 -10.85 -3.54 8.07
N PHE A 181 -11.52 -4.58 7.56
CA PHE A 181 -11.77 -4.76 6.14
C PHE A 181 -12.61 -3.59 5.57
N ASN A 182 -13.65 -3.18 6.30
CA ASN A 182 -14.53 -2.07 5.94
C ASN A 182 -13.77 -0.73 5.95
N ALA A 183 -12.98 -0.48 7.00
CA ALA A 183 -12.11 0.68 7.10
C ALA A 183 -11.04 0.73 5.99
N LEU A 184 -10.43 -0.40 5.64
CA LEU A 184 -9.48 -0.53 4.53
C LEU A 184 -10.14 -0.21 3.18
N ALA A 185 -11.31 -0.80 2.90
CA ALA A 185 -12.07 -0.56 1.67
C ALA A 185 -12.46 0.93 1.54
N HIS A 186 -12.82 1.57 2.65
CA HIS A 186 -13.04 3.01 2.70
C HIS A 186 -11.75 3.80 2.38
N ARG A 187 -10.63 3.47 3.04
CA ARG A 187 -9.30 4.10 2.80
C ARG A 187 -8.90 4.02 1.31
N PHE A 188 -9.14 2.89 0.66
CA PHE A 188 -8.92 2.71 -0.79
C PHE A 188 -9.90 3.53 -1.65
N ALA A 189 -11.21 3.48 -1.38
CA ALA A 189 -12.22 4.18 -2.16
C ALA A 189 -12.02 5.71 -2.14
N GLN A 190 -11.52 6.28 -1.03
CA GLN A 190 -11.17 7.71 -0.97
C GLN A 190 -10.03 8.10 -1.91
N LYS A 191 -9.21 7.15 -2.39
CA LYS A 191 -8.16 7.40 -3.41
C LYS A 191 -8.72 7.60 -4.83
N TYR A 192 -10.03 7.45 -5.03
CA TYR A 192 -10.74 7.78 -6.28
C TYR A 192 -11.67 8.99 -6.12
N SER A 193 -11.33 9.92 -5.22
CA SER A 193 -12.05 11.18 -5.01
C SER A 193 -11.43 12.36 -5.78
N GLY A 194 -12.23 13.39 -6.05
CA GLY A 194 -11.79 14.62 -6.71
C GLY A 194 -11.06 14.39 -8.04
N PHE A 195 -9.95 15.09 -8.25
CA PHE A 195 -9.09 14.98 -9.43
C PHE A 195 -8.43 13.59 -9.62
N SER A 196 -8.59 12.67 -8.67
CA SER A 196 -8.09 11.29 -8.78
C SER A 196 -9.16 10.24 -9.09
N ALA A 197 -10.39 10.66 -9.36
CA ALA A 197 -11.45 9.78 -9.83
C ALA A 197 -11.11 9.17 -11.20
N SER A 198 -11.19 7.84 -11.31
CA SER A 198 -11.03 7.11 -12.58
C SER A 198 -12.19 6.13 -12.73
N ALA A 199 -13.09 6.43 -13.67
CA ALA A 199 -14.30 5.65 -13.92
C ALA A 199 -13.99 4.16 -14.17
N ALA A 200 -12.97 3.89 -14.98
CA ALA A 200 -12.53 2.54 -15.32
C ALA A 200 -11.92 1.80 -14.13
N ALA A 201 -11.09 2.47 -13.31
CA ALA A 201 -10.47 1.85 -12.15
C ALA A 201 -11.50 1.53 -11.05
N THR A 202 -12.41 2.46 -10.74
CA THR A 202 -13.51 2.22 -9.80
C THR A 202 -14.44 1.11 -10.30
N ALA A 203 -14.78 1.11 -11.60
CA ALA A 203 -15.61 0.05 -12.19
C ALA A 203 -14.92 -1.32 -12.20
N HIS A 204 -13.60 -1.38 -12.37
CA HIS A 204 -12.82 -2.62 -12.25
C HIS A 204 -12.95 -3.22 -10.85
N VAL A 205 -12.70 -2.43 -9.79
CA VAL A 205 -12.83 -2.89 -8.40
C VAL A 205 -14.26 -3.34 -8.10
N VAL A 206 -15.27 -2.57 -8.51
CA VAL A 206 -16.67 -2.95 -8.26
C VAL A 206 -17.07 -4.24 -9.01
N LYS A 207 -16.76 -4.36 -10.30
CA LYS A 207 -17.12 -5.55 -11.09
C LYS A 207 -16.39 -6.81 -10.62
N GLY A 208 -15.09 -6.70 -10.31
CA GLY A 208 -14.31 -7.82 -9.78
C GLY A 208 -14.74 -8.22 -8.37
N GLY A 209 -14.99 -7.25 -7.48
CA GLY A 209 -15.46 -7.47 -6.12
C GLY A 209 -16.84 -8.14 -6.07
N VAL A 210 -17.79 -7.66 -6.88
CA VAL A 210 -19.12 -8.29 -7.02
C VAL A 210 -19.01 -9.72 -7.55
N THR A 211 -18.16 -9.96 -8.55
CA THR A 211 -17.97 -11.31 -9.10
C THR A 211 -17.45 -12.28 -8.04
N TRP A 212 -16.45 -11.86 -7.25
CA TRP A 212 -15.86 -12.68 -6.20
C TRP A 212 -16.82 -12.92 -5.02
N ALA A 213 -17.60 -11.91 -4.62
CA ALA A 213 -18.63 -12.03 -3.59
C ALA A 213 -19.73 -13.01 -3.99
N LEU A 214 -20.29 -12.85 -5.20
CA LEU A 214 -21.36 -13.71 -5.72
C LEU A 214 -20.90 -15.16 -5.98
N GLN A 215 -19.66 -15.36 -6.43
CA GLN A 215 -19.08 -16.70 -6.59
C GLN A 215 -18.84 -17.44 -5.26
N GLY A 216 -18.80 -16.72 -4.12
CA GLY A 216 -18.78 -17.30 -2.78
C GLY A 216 -20.09 -17.14 -2.01
N ALA A 217 -21.20 -16.84 -2.67
CA ALA A 217 -22.48 -16.63 -2.01
C ALA A 217 -23.01 -17.93 -1.34
N PRO A 218 -23.73 -17.84 -0.21
CA PRO A 218 -24.03 -16.62 0.56
C PRO A 218 -22.82 -16.12 1.40
N HIS A 219 -21.83 -16.97 1.65
CA HIS A 219 -20.76 -16.75 2.64
C HIS A 219 -19.98 -15.44 2.47
N ARG A 220 -19.71 -15.02 1.22
CA ARG A 220 -18.93 -13.81 0.87
C ARG A 220 -19.76 -12.56 0.53
N ILE A 221 -21.07 -12.54 0.79
CA ILE A 221 -21.94 -11.41 0.38
C ILE A 221 -21.68 -10.12 1.19
N ASP A 222 -21.26 -10.26 2.45
CA ASP A 222 -20.73 -9.18 3.31
C ASP A 222 -19.54 -8.41 2.69
N PHE A 223 -18.77 -9.03 1.80
CA PHE A 223 -17.73 -8.32 1.02
C PHE A 223 -18.29 -7.11 0.24
N LEU A 224 -19.57 -7.14 -0.14
CA LEU A 224 -20.25 -6.03 -0.81
C LEU A 224 -20.29 -4.76 0.06
N MET A 225 -20.21 -4.86 1.38
CA MET A 225 -20.07 -3.70 2.29
C MET A 225 -18.78 -2.92 2.00
N GLY A 226 -17.68 -3.61 1.72
CA GLY A 226 -16.43 -2.98 1.28
C GLY A 226 -16.55 -2.40 -0.13
N VAL A 227 -17.20 -3.11 -1.05
CA VAL A 227 -17.39 -2.67 -2.45
C VAL A 227 -18.32 -1.45 -2.54
N ALA A 228 -19.28 -1.30 -1.62
CA ALA A 228 -20.21 -0.18 -1.54
C ALA A 228 -19.49 1.18 -1.48
N HIS A 229 -18.34 1.27 -0.78
CA HIS A 229 -17.53 2.49 -0.74
C HIS A 229 -17.08 2.94 -2.13
N PHE A 230 -16.75 2.01 -3.03
CA PHE A 230 -16.38 2.29 -4.42
C PHE A 230 -17.59 2.66 -5.28
N VAL A 231 -18.75 2.04 -5.03
CA VAL A 231 -20.02 2.44 -5.66
C VAL A 231 -20.33 3.92 -5.38
N THR A 232 -19.98 4.44 -4.20
CA THR A 232 -20.13 5.89 -3.92
C THR A 232 -19.29 6.81 -4.81
N LYS A 233 -18.24 6.29 -5.47
CA LYS A 233 -17.30 7.02 -6.34
C LYS A 233 -17.54 6.79 -7.83
N LEU A 234 -18.49 5.95 -8.22
CA LEU A 234 -18.81 5.71 -9.63
C LEU A 234 -19.50 6.94 -10.26
N PRO A 235 -19.07 7.40 -11.45
CA PRO A 235 -19.84 8.32 -12.27
C PRO A 235 -21.18 7.66 -12.71
N PRO A 236 -22.30 8.39 -12.79
CA PRO A 236 -23.62 7.82 -13.08
C PRO A 236 -23.70 7.01 -14.37
N ASP A 237 -23.11 7.51 -15.46
CA ASP A 237 -23.08 6.82 -16.75
C ASP A 237 -22.39 5.45 -16.63
N THR A 238 -21.29 5.39 -15.87
CA THR A 238 -20.56 4.15 -15.58
C THR A 238 -21.34 3.26 -14.62
N ALA A 239 -22.03 3.83 -13.63
CA ALA A 239 -22.87 3.09 -12.70
C ALA A 239 -23.96 2.29 -13.44
N SER A 240 -24.53 2.81 -14.53
CA SER A 240 -25.53 2.07 -15.34
C SER A 240 -24.94 0.79 -15.97
N GLN A 241 -23.71 0.86 -16.49
CA GLN A 241 -22.97 -0.27 -17.07
C GLN A 241 -22.41 -1.24 -16.01
N VAL A 242 -22.34 -0.79 -14.75
CA VAL A 242 -22.01 -1.64 -13.60
C VAL A 242 -23.28 -2.35 -13.13
N LEU A 243 -24.42 -1.67 -12.98
CA LEU A 243 -25.70 -2.26 -12.56
C LEU A 243 -26.11 -3.45 -13.43
N ALA A 244 -26.13 -3.27 -14.76
CA ALA A 244 -26.44 -4.35 -15.69
C ALA A 244 -25.45 -5.53 -15.61
N PHE A 245 -24.18 -5.28 -15.25
CA PHE A 245 -23.19 -6.32 -15.01
C PHE A 245 -23.41 -7.04 -13.67
N VAL A 246 -23.78 -6.32 -12.60
CA VAL A 246 -24.10 -6.89 -11.28
C VAL A 246 -25.28 -7.85 -11.42
N GLN A 247 -26.38 -7.39 -12.03
CA GLN A 247 -27.60 -8.18 -12.24
C GLN A 247 -27.30 -9.46 -13.06
N ALA A 248 -26.67 -9.33 -14.22
CA ALA A 248 -26.30 -10.48 -15.06
C ALA A 248 -25.23 -11.41 -14.43
N THR A 249 -24.49 -10.95 -13.40
CA THR A 249 -23.58 -11.81 -12.63
C THR A 249 -24.31 -12.55 -11.52
N ALA A 250 -25.26 -11.92 -10.84
CA ALA A 250 -26.11 -12.59 -9.85
C ALA A 250 -27.00 -13.67 -10.49
N GLU A 251 -27.58 -13.39 -11.67
CA GLU A 251 -28.31 -14.38 -12.46
C GLU A 251 -27.49 -15.61 -12.85
N ARG A 252 -26.15 -15.50 -12.89
CA ARG A 252 -25.23 -16.60 -13.21
C ARG A 252 -24.73 -17.33 -11.96
N GLU A 253 -24.18 -16.59 -11.01
CA GLU A 253 -23.43 -17.14 -9.87
C GLU A 253 -24.33 -17.43 -8.66
N TRP A 254 -25.40 -16.65 -8.45
CA TRP A 254 -26.32 -16.80 -7.32
C TRP A 254 -27.81 -16.67 -7.75
N PRO A 255 -28.31 -17.53 -8.65
CA PRO A 255 -29.62 -17.36 -9.30
C PRO A 255 -30.85 -17.54 -8.39
N ARG A 256 -30.66 -17.91 -7.12
CA ARG A 256 -31.74 -18.18 -6.15
C ARG A 256 -31.32 -17.75 -4.72
N PRO A 257 -31.18 -16.44 -4.45
CA PRO A 257 -30.99 -15.96 -3.10
C PRO A 257 -32.24 -16.29 -2.24
N GLN A 258 -32.03 -16.56 -0.96
CA GLN A 258 -33.12 -16.80 -0.02
C GLN A 258 -33.68 -15.45 0.45
N MET A 259 -34.69 -14.93 -0.26
CA MET A 259 -35.31 -13.64 0.08
C MET A 259 -35.76 -13.60 1.55
N GLY A 260 -35.44 -12.51 2.26
CA GLY A 260 -35.61 -12.41 3.71
C GLY A 260 -34.48 -13.02 4.55
N SER A 261 -33.37 -13.49 3.94
CA SER A 261 -32.12 -13.76 4.66
C SER A 261 -31.25 -12.50 4.71
N PRO A 262 -30.41 -12.30 5.75
CA PRO A 262 -29.56 -11.11 5.86
C PRO A 262 -28.67 -10.87 4.64
N GLU A 263 -28.20 -11.95 3.99
CA GLU A 263 -27.37 -11.87 2.79
C GLU A 263 -28.19 -11.44 1.56
N ALA A 264 -29.45 -11.85 1.46
CA ALA A 264 -30.34 -11.37 0.40
C ALA A 264 -30.60 -9.86 0.56
N GLU A 265 -30.88 -9.40 1.79
CA GLU A 265 -31.09 -7.97 2.06
C GLU A 265 -29.81 -7.14 1.81
N LEU A 266 -28.62 -7.61 2.26
CA LEU A 266 -27.33 -6.95 1.98
C LEU A 266 -27.06 -6.79 0.46
N TYR A 267 -27.48 -7.77 -0.36
CA TYR A 267 -27.38 -7.66 -1.81
C TYR A 267 -28.41 -6.69 -2.41
N LEU A 268 -29.62 -6.62 -1.86
CA LEU A 268 -30.66 -5.66 -2.27
C LEU A 268 -30.27 -4.23 -1.90
N ASP A 269 -29.72 -3.98 -0.71
CA ASP A 269 -29.16 -2.69 -0.30
C ASP A 269 -28.02 -2.25 -1.23
N PHE A 270 -27.14 -3.18 -1.61
CA PHE A 270 -26.07 -2.92 -2.57
C PHE A 270 -26.61 -2.54 -3.97
N LEU A 271 -27.67 -3.22 -4.44
CA LEU A 271 -28.38 -2.85 -5.67
C LEU A 271 -29.01 -1.46 -5.56
N GLN A 272 -29.74 -1.16 -4.48
CA GLN A 272 -30.37 0.14 -4.26
C GLN A 272 -29.33 1.27 -4.25
N LEU A 273 -28.21 1.08 -3.55
CA LEU A 273 -27.11 2.05 -3.54
C LEU A 273 -26.55 2.31 -4.95
N LEU A 274 -26.48 1.28 -5.79
CA LEU A 274 -26.01 1.38 -7.17
C LEU A 274 -27.05 2.05 -8.09
N GLU A 275 -28.33 1.72 -7.95
CA GLU A 275 -29.45 2.38 -8.63
C GLU A 275 -29.54 3.86 -8.27
N GLU A 276 -29.36 4.23 -7.00
CA GLU A 276 -29.25 5.64 -6.58
C GLU A 276 -28.12 6.37 -7.31
N ARG A 277 -26.99 5.71 -7.58
CA ARG A 277 -25.85 6.32 -8.29
C ARG A 277 -26.14 6.52 -9.78
N VAL A 278 -26.93 5.64 -10.40
CA VAL A 278 -27.48 5.88 -11.75
C VAL A 278 -28.40 7.11 -11.74
N HIS A 279 -29.38 7.14 -10.84
CA HIS A 279 -30.38 8.21 -10.78
C HIS A 279 -29.78 9.59 -10.43
N LYS A 280 -28.68 9.64 -9.66
CA LYS A 280 -27.94 10.88 -9.36
C LYS A 280 -27.35 11.56 -10.61
N GLY A 281 -27.24 10.86 -11.75
CA GLY A 281 -26.92 11.47 -13.05
C GLY A 281 -28.10 12.07 -13.82
N GLY A 282 -29.34 11.72 -13.44
CA GLY A 282 -30.55 12.24 -14.09
C GLY A 282 -30.79 13.72 -13.81
N ILE A 283 -30.28 14.25 -12.69
CA ILE A 283 -30.42 15.65 -12.29
C ILE A 283 -29.39 16.52 -13.04
N LYS A 284 -29.62 16.73 -14.33
CA LYS A 284 -28.95 17.79 -15.08
C LYS A 284 -29.41 19.15 -14.52
N PRO A 285 -28.50 20.01 -14.00
CA PRO A 285 -28.89 21.35 -13.60
C PRO A 285 -29.40 22.11 -14.83
N ALA A 286 -30.67 22.50 -14.81
CA ALA A 286 -31.37 23.12 -15.94
C ALA A 286 -30.96 24.60 -16.14
N LEU A 287 -29.67 24.85 -16.40
CA LEU A 287 -29.14 26.16 -16.73
C LEU A 287 -29.72 26.61 -18.09
N LYS A 288 -30.60 27.60 -18.00
CA LYS A 288 -31.50 28.06 -19.06
C LYS A 288 -30.78 28.35 -20.38
N LYS A 289 -31.26 27.72 -21.45
CA LYS A 289 -31.10 28.20 -22.82
C LYS A 289 -32.04 29.40 -23.01
N GLY A 290 -31.52 30.63 -22.97
CA GLY A 290 -32.30 31.86 -23.10
C GLY A 290 -31.46 33.05 -23.56
N LYS A 291 -31.98 33.85 -24.49
CA LYS A 291 -31.28 35.00 -25.10
C LYS A 291 -31.60 36.33 -24.40
N GLU A 292 -30.71 37.28 -24.67
CA GLU A 292 -30.72 38.74 -24.49
C GLU A 292 -32.08 39.46 -24.40
N ALA A 293 -32.28 40.19 -23.29
CA ALA A 293 -32.95 41.52 -23.17
C ALA A 293 -32.76 41.99 -21.70
N LEU A 294 -31.88 42.95 -21.34
CA LEU A 294 -31.80 44.39 -21.62
C LEU A 294 -32.71 45.26 -20.70
N GLN A 295 -32.10 46.18 -19.92
CA GLN A 295 -32.71 47.31 -19.16
C GLN A 295 -33.65 46.96 -17.97
N VAL A 296 -33.88 47.80 -16.93
CA VAL A 296 -33.10 48.85 -16.20
C VAL A 296 -33.87 49.16 -14.88
N GLY A 297 -33.25 49.74 -13.82
CA GLY A 297 -34.04 50.55 -12.83
C GLY A 297 -33.89 50.29 -11.31
N THR A 298 -32.81 50.81 -10.72
CA THR A 298 -32.71 51.48 -9.40
C THR A 298 -33.85 51.41 -8.32
N SER A 299 -33.50 50.79 -7.18
CA SER A 299 -33.34 51.44 -5.83
C SER A 299 -34.52 51.88 -4.92
N ALA A 300 -34.45 51.43 -3.65
CA ALA A 300 -34.50 52.22 -2.39
C ALA A 300 -35.61 51.94 -1.32
N LYS A 301 -35.18 51.96 -0.03
CA LYS A 301 -35.92 52.00 1.27
C LYS A 301 -36.70 50.74 1.69
N GLY A 302 -36.61 50.22 2.94
CA GLY A 302 -35.58 50.36 3.99
C GLY A 302 -36.04 50.84 5.39
N VAL A 303 -36.13 49.91 6.36
CA VAL A 303 -36.19 50.06 7.85
C VAL A 303 -35.71 48.71 8.45
N ARG A 304 -34.89 48.51 9.50
CA ARG A 304 -34.24 49.29 10.59
C ARG A 304 -34.95 49.44 11.97
N SER A 305 -34.77 48.42 12.82
CA SER A 305 -34.54 48.52 14.28
C SER A 305 -33.85 47.21 14.71
N GLU A 306 -32.61 47.15 15.24
CA GLU A 306 -32.13 47.60 16.57
C GLU A 306 -32.88 46.90 17.72
N ARG A 307 -32.23 46.26 18.72
CA ARG A 307 -31.07 46.64 19.58
C ARG A 307 -30.36 45.37 20.17
N ARG A 308 -29.23 45.37 20.92
CA ARG A 308 -27.97 46.17 20.99
C ARG A 308 -27.05 45.70 22.18
N ILE A 309 -25.84 45.15 21.92
CA ILE A 309 -24.64 45.09 22.83
C ILE A 309 -24.75 44.14 24.06
N THR A 310 -23.78 43.27 24.38
CA THR A 310 -22.51 43.51 25.15
C THR A 310 -21.23 42.82 24.60
N PHE A 311 -20.07 43.11 25.22
CA PHE A 311 -18.69 42.85 24.73
C PHE A 311 -17.83 41.99 25.69
N GLY A 312 -16.75 41.38 25.16
CA GLY A 312 -15.61 40.80 25.89
C GLY A 312 -15.10 39.51 25.23
N LYS A 313 -14.15 39.51 24.27
CA LYS A 313 -12.70 39.86 24.30
C LYS A 313 -11.84 38.79 25.01
N GLY A 314 -10.85 38.15 24.38
CA GLY A 314 -10.36 38.26 22.98
C GLY A 314 -9.14 37.34 22.71
N ALA A 315 -8.31 37.68 21.72
CA ALA A 315 -7.09 36.98 21.22
C ALA A 315 -7.33 35.69 20.40
N ASP A 316 -6.58 35.39 19.31
CA ASP A 316 -5.64 36.17 18.45
C ASP A 316 -5.54 35.51 17.04
N GLU A 317 -5.04 36.26 16.02
CA GLU A 317 -4.34 35.82 14.77
C GLU A 317 -5.05 34.83 13.79
N ASP A 318 -5.26 35.03 12.46
CA ASP A 318 -4.55 35.72 11.32
C ASP A 318 -3.08 35.31 11.17
N ASP A 319 -2.51 34.86 10.03
CA ASP A 319 -2.86 34.83 8.60
C ASP A 319 -2.30 33.50 7.97
N GLY A 320 -2.37 33.16 6.67
CA GLY A 320 -2.93 33.88 5.52
C GLY A 320 -1.95 34.19 4.37
N ASP A 321 -1.26 33.22 3.77
CA ASP A 321 -0.60 33.33 2.43
C ASP A 321 -0.35 31.90 1.88
N LEU A 322 -0.63 31.49 0.63
CA LEU A 322 -0.41 32.02 -0.74
C LEU A 322 0.99 31.72 -1.33
N ILE A 323 0.98 31.03 -2.48
CA ILE A 323 2.17 30.54 -3.20
C ILE A 323 2.46 31.46 -4.41
N PRO A 324 3.63 32.11 -4.49
CA PRO A 324 4.08 32.76 -5.72
C PRO A 324 4.71 31.75 -6.68
N SER A 325 4.42 31.88 -7.98
CA SER A 325 4.91 30.94 -9.01
C SER A 325 5.91 31.59 -9.98
N GLY A 326 7.11 31.01 -10.04
CA GLY A 326 8.02 31.05 -11.17
C GLY A 326 8.94 32.27 -11.33
N THR A 327 10.22 32.00 -11.63
CA THR A 327 10.90 32.48 -12.85
C THR A 327 12.18 31.65 -13.08
N MET A 328 12.48 31.38 -14.36
CA MET A 328 13.65 30.61 -14.82
C MET A 328 14.93 31.46 -14.83
N ARG A 329 16.08 30.88 -14.45
CA ARG A 329 17.39 31.30 -14.96
C ARG A 329 18.45 30.18 -14.94
N GLN A 330 19.53 30.38 -15.69
CA GLN A 330 20.51 29.34 -16.05
C GLN A 330 21.82 29.43 -15.25
N LEU A 331 22.46 28.27 -15.11
CA LEU A 331 23.91 28.00 -15.19
C LEU A 331 24.90 29.09 -14.74
N THR A 332 25.70 28.74 -13.72
CA THR A 332 27.18 28.70 -13.82
C THR A 332 27.72 27.57 -12.94
N LEU A 333 28.80 26.91 -13.37
CA LEU A 333 29.73 26.26 -12.45
C LEU A 333 30.61 27.35 -11.84
N ASP A 334 31.16 27.10 -10.65
CA ASP A 334 32.57 27.42 -10.40
C ASP A 334 33.17 26.47 -9.35
N SER A 335 34.50 26.39 -9.29
CA SER A 335 35.22 25.38 -8.51
C SER A 335 36.45 25.95 -7.80
N GLN A 336 36.45 25.85 -6.46
CA GLN A 336 37.58 26.01 -5.54
C GLN A 336 37.14 25.56 -4.13
N GLY A 337 38.01 25.11 -3.23
CA GLY A 337 39.45 24.89 -3.39
C GLY A 337 40.25 25.37 -2.17
N GLY A 338 40.59 24.46 -1.27
CA GLY A 338 41.31 24.70 -0.01
C GLY A 338 40.43 24.43 1.22
N SER A 339 40.78 23.65 2.25
CA SER A 339 42.05 23.31 2.94
C SER A 339 42.37 24.22 4.13
N GLU A 340 42.10 23.72 5.35
CA GLU A 340 42.92 23.94 6.56
C GLU A 340 42.41 23.04 7.72
N GLU A 341 43.28 22.19 8.26
CA GLU A 341 43.22 21.77 9.67
C GLU A 341 44.16 22.71 10.47
N PRO A 342 43.99 22.85 11.80
CA PRO A 342 44.84 22.03 12.66
C PRO A 342 44.25 21.59 14.02
N ARG A 343 44.55 20.34 14.39
CA ARG A 343 44.96 19.83 15.72
C ARG A 343 44.18 20.18 17.02
N LEU A 344 43.66 19.10 17.62
CA LEU A 344 44.03 18.53 18.94
C LEU A 344 44.19 19.45 20.18
N GLU A 345 43.39 19.17 21.21
CA GLU A 345 43.86 18.96 22.60
C GLU A 345 43.20 17.68 23.17
N ALA A 346 43.67 17.16 24.31
CA ALA A 346 43.34 15.79 24.76
C ALA A 346 43.34 15.57 26.29
N SER A 347 42.52 14.60 26.72
CA SER A 347 42.58 13.81 27.97
C SER A 347 41.92 12.45 27.64
N SER A 348 42.44 11.26 27.93
CA SER A 348 42.95 10.72 29.20
C SER A 348 41.82 10.62 30.27
N ASP A 349 41.61 9.52 31.00
CA ASP A 349 42.42 8.30 31.24
C ASP A 349 41.57 7.03 30.91
N GLU A 350 42.10 5.97 30.28
CA GLU A 350 42.76 4.76 30.84
C GLU A 350 41.98 3.88 31.84
N ASP A 351 41.60 2.67 31.39
CA ASP A 351 41.55 1.40 32.15
C ASP A 351 41.12 0.26 31.18
N MET A 352 41.42 -1.04 31.37
CA MET A 352 42.72 -1.72 31.52
C MET A 352 42.50 -3.25 31.39
N LEU A 353 43.41 -3.97 30.74
CA LEU A 353 43.43 -5.45 30.58
C LEU A 353 42.28 -6.07 29.74
N GLY A 354 42.46 -7.20 29.04
CA GLY A 354 43.66 -8.04 28.88
C GLY A 354 43.50 -9.01 27.69
N ALA A 355 44.58 -9.71 27.30
CA ALA A 355 44.67 -10.41 26.00
C ALA A 355 45.01 -11.90 26.07
N SER A 356 44.53 -12.66 25.08
CA SER A 356 45.13 -13.90 24.55
C SER A 356 44.75 -14.01 23.06
N ALA A 357 45.65 -14.00 22.07
CA ALA A 357 46.84 -14.83 21.86
C ALA A 357 46.50 -16.29 21.50
N ILE A 358 46.59 -16.60 20.20
CA ILE A 358 46.71 -17.93 19.57
C ILE A 358 47.57 -17.72 18.30
N ASP A 359 48.46 -18.66 17.97
CA ASP A 359 49.67 -18.43 17.16
C ASP A 359 49.56 -18.62 15.63
N GLU A 360 50.64 -18.25 14.93
CA GLU A 360 50.90 -18.49 13.49
C GLU A 360 51.82 -19.72 13.27
N GLU A 361 51.49 -20.58 12.30
CA GLU A 361 52.43 -21.38 11.46
C GLU A 361 51.76 -21.48 10.05
N ALA A 362 52.35 -21.22 8.87
CA ALA A 362 53.69 -21.49 8.29
C ALA A 362 53.89 -22.98 7.92
N GLU A 363 54.35 -23.40 6.72
CA GLU A 363 54.58 -22.72 5.42
C GLU A 363 54.61 -23.79 4.27
N GLU A 364 55.33 -23.56 3.14
CA GLU A 364 55.63 -24.47 1.99
C GLU A 364 54.43 -24.91 1.08
N ASP A 365 54.22 -24.54 -0.21
CA ASP A 365 54.99 -24.02 -1.38
C ASP A 365 55.26 -25.08 -2.51
N VAL A 366 55.63 -24.60 -3.71
CA VAL A 366 56.23 -25.28 -4.89
C VAL A 366 55.31 -25.85 -6.02
N ALA A 367 54.85 -24.92 -6.87
CA ALA A 367 55.10 -24.82 -8.33
C ALA A 367 54.57 -25.82 -9.41
N GLY A 368 54.28 -25.24 -10.61
CA GLY A 368 54.24 -25.88 -11.93
C GLY A 368 52.85 -25.92 -12.62
N VAL A 369 52.68 -25.72 -13.93
CA VAL A 369 53.58 -25.32 -15.05
C VAL A 369 52.75 -24.52 -16.08
N GLU A 370 53.40 -23.70 -16.92
CA GLU A 370 52.82 -22.90 -18.01
C GLU A 370 52.17 -23.73 -19.14
N GLN A 371 51.19 -23.15 -19.85
CA GLN A 371 50.98 -23.44 -21.28
C GLN A 371 50.26 -22.29 -22.01
N GLU A 372 50.33 -22.31 -23.34
CA GLU A 372 50.34 -21.11 -24.20
C GLU A 372 48.98 -20.71 -24.83
N GLU A 373 49.04 -19.66 -25.65
CA GLU A 373 47.94 -19.04 -26.41
C GLU A 373 47.37 -19.95 -27.53
N GLU A 374 46.08 -19.80 -27.86
CA GLU A 374 45.67 -19.80 -29.28
C GLU A 374 44.38 -18.99 -29.50
N GLU A 375 44.42 -17.93 -30.34
CA GLU A 375 43.25 -17.12 -30.73
C GLU A 375 42.91 -17.36 -32.22
N PRO A 376 41.73 -17.92 -32.57
CA PRO A 376 41.26 -18.00 -33.95
C PRO A 376 40.35 -16.80 -34.35
N PRO A 377 40.29 -16.43 -35.65
CA PRO A 377 40.46 -15.02 -35.99
C PRO A 377 39.19 -14.21 -36.34
N ARG A 378 39.33 -12.87 -36.24
CA ARG A 378 38.34 -11.86 -36.64
C ARG A 378 37.97 -11.94 -38.14
N ALA A 379 36.78 -12.43 -38.46
CA ALA A 379 36.16 -12.21 -39.78
C ALA A 379 35.75 -10.73 -39.96
N ARG A 380 36.05 -10.16 -41.14
CA ARG A 380 35.75 -8.75 -41.49
C ARG A 380 35.14 -8.69 -42.88
N ARG A 381 34.20 -7.74 -43.09
CA ARG A 381 33.29 -7.51 -44.26
C ARG A 381 31.89 -8.12 -44.03
N THR A 382 30.78 -7.52 -44.49
CA THR A 382 30.63 -6.32 -45.35
C THR A 382 29.38 -5.51 -44.98
N ARG A 383 29.41 -4.18 -45.17
CA ARG A 383 28.17 -3.41 -45.37
C ARG A 383 27.51 -3.84 -46.68
N GLN A 384 26.19 -3.98 -46.69
CA GLN A 384 25.38 -3.62 -47.85
C GLN A 384 24.23 -2.73 -47.40
N TYR A 385 23.92 -1.72 -48.21
CA TYR A 385 22.72 -0.89 -48.08
C TYR A 385 21.63 -1.48 -48.97
N ARG A 386 20.43 -1.70 -48.41
CA ARG A 386 19.17 -1.29 -49.04
C ARG A 386 18.04 -1.23 -48.04
#